data_AF-A0A2U1JAX2-F1
#
_entry.id   AF-A0A2U1JAX2-F1
#
_cell.length_a   1.000
_cell.length_b   1.000
_cell.length_c   1.000
_cell.angle_alpha   90.00
_cell.angle_beta   90.00
_cell.angle_gamma   90.00
#
_symmetry.space_group_name_H-M   'P 1'
#
loop_
_entity.id
_entity.type
_entity.pdbx_description
1 polymer ?
#
loop_
_entity_poly.entity_id
_entity_poly.type
_entity_poly.pdbx_seq_one_letter_code
_entity_poly.pdbx_strand_id
1 'polypeptide(L)'
;MKLNNSTINTILAISAIKYIVMCFFGEYIKTQLFTMPELTTAASSFKRMTEGLYLYSKGVSPYQGNVCHQSPLLLLVFQLLNDSEYLINLIFVLADAFTAINIAKTLKLRNLSGIKLIENETTLDISEQTIAILYMCNPYSGAISLVKSTSIFEYASITAAILSALKGNVIPCAFWISIASFLGLYPILLAIPLGLLVSQNLVKTKNIGIFAMFLGLFLSTFHFLSVMIYGQEYLKATFGLIIGFTDLHPNIGVYWYFFMEMFKEFEIFFLAVFHLNTMVFIAPITYKFRDDPLFATSFIMGIMASLKAYPSWGDLGLALTYLIMNEELLKYLQYVFPGAGLIVAGSILSPSFWKLWIVLGSGNANFYYAATLVYNLGILLLVVDFASAKARRNIDMKFQNARTKKIYQK
;
A
#
# COMPACT_ATOMS: atom_id res chain seq x y z
N MET A 1 -7.61 17.77 -15.23
CA MET A 1 -7.24 18.67 -14.12
C MET A 1 -5.71 18.81 -14.08
N LYS A 2 -5.20 20.04 -14.24
CA LYS A 2 -3.76 20.32 -14.24
C LYS A 2 -3.28 20.63 -12.81
N LEU A 3 -2.13 20.06 -12.43
CA LEU A 3 -1.41 20.44 -11.22
C LEU A 3 -0.65 21.75 -11.49
N ASN A 4 -0.30 22.46 -10.42
CA ASN A 4 0.54 23.65 -10.55
C ASN A 4 1.92 23.26 -11.09
N ASN A 5 2.54 24.14 -11.89
CA ASN A 5 3.86 23.89 -12.47
C ASN A 5 4.92 23.66 -11.37
N SER A 6 4.81 24.35 -10.22
CA SER A 6 5.70 24.14 -9.06
C SER A 6 5.62 22.70 -8.52
N THR A 7 4.42 22.15 -8.40
CA THR A 7 4.20 20.76 -7.96
C THR A 7 4.81 19.78 -8.95
N ILE A 8 4.57 19.96 -10.25
CA ILE A 8 5.13 19.10 -11.30
C ILE A 8 6.65 19.17 -11.30
N ASN A 9 7.23 20.37 -11.27
CA ASN A 9 8.67 20.58 -11.25
C ASN A 9 9.32 19.93 -10.01
N THR A 10 8.64 19.99 -8.86
CA THR A 10 9.13 19.35 -7.62
C THR A 10 9.16 17.83 -7.75
N ILE A 11 8.08 17.23 -8.26
CA ILE A 11 8.00 15.78 -8.49
C ILE A 11 9.09 15.34 -9.49
N LEU A 12 9.27 16.08 -10.58
CA LEU A 12 10.31 15.81 -11.58
C LEU A 12 11.72 15.95 -11.01
N ALA A 13 11.97 16.98 -10.18
CA ALA A 13 13.26 17.18 -9.53
C ALA A 13 13.60 16.02 -8.58
N ILE A 14 12.67 15.60 -7.72
CA ILE A 14 12.87 14.45 -6.82
C ILE A 14 13.07 13.17 -7.63
N SER A 15 12.30 12.98 -8.70
CA SER A 15 12.43 11.82 -9.60
C SER A 15 13.79 11.77 -10.27
N ALA A 16 14.28 12.91 -10.78
CA ALA A 16 15.60 13.02 -11.38
C ALA A 16 16.71 12.71 -10.36
N ILE A 17 16.60 13.21 -9.12
CA ILE A 17 17.53 12.89 -8.04
C ILE A 17 17.53 11.38 -7.77
N LYS A 18 16.37 10.74 -7.63
CA LYS A 18 16.27 9.28 -7.43
C LYS A 18 16.90 8.51 -8.58
N TYR A 19 16.65 8.91 -9.83
CA TYR A 19 17.24 8.27 -11.00
C TYR A 19 18.77 8.39 -11.01
N ILE A 20 19.31 9.59 -10.75
CA ILE A 20 20.75 9.83 -10.63
C ILE A 20 21.32 8.95 -9.51
N VAL A 21 20.69 8.90 -8.34
CA VAL A 21 21.12 8.05 -7.22
C VAL A 21 21.15 6.57 -7.62
N MET A 22 20.13 6.07 -8.33
CA MET A 22 20.11 4.67 -8.79
C MET A 22 21.20 4.37 -9.82
N CYS A 23 21.57 5.33 -10.68
CA CYS A 23 22.62 5.16 -11.67
C CYS A 23 24.02 5.21 -11.07
N PHE A 24 24.30 6.14 -10.14
CA PHE A 24 25.64 6.34 -9.58
C PHE A 24 25.91 5.52 -8.31
N PHE A 25 24.89 5.20 -7.52
CA PHE A 25 25.01 4.45 -6.26
C PHE A 25 24.32 3.08 -6.31
N GLY A 26 24.05 2.56 -7.53
CA GLY A 26 23.31 1.31 -7.73
C GLY A 26 23.92 0.10 -7.02
N GLU A 27 25.25 -0.05 -7.02
CA GLU A 27 25.92 -1.15 -6.32
C GLU A 27 25.75 -1.09 -4.80
N TYR A 28 25.86 0.10 -4.22
CA TYR A 28 25.65 0.30 -2.78
C TYR A 28 24.20 -0.04 -2.40
N ILE A 29 23.23 0.42 -3.19
CA ILE A 29 21.81 0.10 -3.00
C ILE A 29 21.56 -1.42 -3.09
N LYS A 30 22.14 -2.09 -4.09
CA LYS A 30 22.00 -3.55 -4.27
C LYS A 30 22.61 -4.35 -3.12
N THR A 31 23.73 -3.89 -2.55
CA THR A 31 24.42 -4.63 -1.48
C THR A 31 23.81 -4.39 -0.10
N GLN A 32 23.36 -3.17 0.19
CA GLN A 32 22.89 -2.79 1.52
C GLN A 32 21.37 -2.80 1.67
N LEU A 33 20.62 -2.39 0.64
CA LEU A 33 19.17 -2.13 0.76
C LEU A 33 18.30 -3.24 0.16
N PHE A 34 18.75 -3.92 -0.90
CA PHE A 34 17.97 -5.02 -1.52
C PHE A 34 17.83 -6.26 -0.61
N THR A 35 18.67 -6.37 0.41
CA THR A 35 18.66 -7.48 1.38
C THR A 35 17.81 -7.17 2.61
N MET A 36 17.28 -5.94 2.72
CA MET A 36 16.47 -5.52 3.86
C MET A 36 15.04 -6.07 3.73
N PRO A 37 14.59 -6.90 4.69
CA PRO A 37 13.24 -7.44 4.71
C PRO A 37 12.14 -6.38 4.86
N GLU A 38 12.51 -5.18 5.32
CA GLU A 38 11.60 -4.05 5.47
C GLU A 38 11.18 -3.43 4.14
N LEU A 39 12.08 -3.47 3.15
CA LEU A 39 11.90 -2.80 1.86
C LEU A 39 11.48 -3.75 0.74
N THR A 40 11.87 -5.02 0.85
CA THR A 40 11.58 -6.05 -0.15
C THR A 40 11.08 -7.32 0.51
N THR A 41 10.03 -7.92 -0.06
CA THR A 41 9.46 -9.18 0.43
C THR A 41 9.58 -10.27 -0.63
N ALA A 42 9.26 -11.52 -0.26
CA ALA A 42 9.15 -12.62 -1.22
C ALA A 42 8.22 -12.27 -2.40
N ALA A 43 7.14 -11.53 -2.14
CA ALA A 43 6.17 -11.11 -3.13
C ALA A 43 6.56 -9.85 -3.94
N SER A 44 7.53 -9.04 -3.47
CA SER A 44 7.88 -7.76 -4.12
C SER A 44 9.35 -7.62 -4.57
N SER A 45 10.13 -8.68 -4.44
CA SER A 45 11.57 -8.68 -4.77
C SER A 45 11.83 -8.66 -6.28
N PHE A 46 12.51 -7.61 -6.75
CA PHE A 46 13.02 -7.52 -8.12
C PHE A 46 14.10 -8.55 -8.41
N LYS A 47 14.94 -8.89 -7.44
CA LYS A 47 15.97 -9.92 -7.60
C LYS A 47 15.35 -11.27 -7.99
N ARG A 48 14.31 -11.68 -7.26
CA ARG A 48 13.56 -12.91 -7.58
C ARG A 48 12.88 -12.84 -8.96
N MET A 49 12.42 -11.66 -9.36
CA MET A 49 11.89 -11.45 -10.72
C MET A 49 12.95 -11.66 -11.79
N THR A 50 14.16 -11.11 -11.60
CA THR A 50 15.26 -11.27 -12.56
C THR A 50 15.71 -12.72 -12.68
N GLU A 51 15.68 -13.49 -11.58
CA GLU A 51 15.94 -14.93 -11.60
C GLU A 51 14.85 -15.68 -12.39
N GLY A 52 13.58 -15.31 -12.22
CA GLY A 52 12.47 -15.85 -13.02
C GLY A 52 12.58 -15.53 -14.51
N LEU A 53 12.93 -14.28 -14.86
CA LEU A 53 13.16 -13.87 -16.25
C LEU A 53 14.35 -14.61 -16.87
N TYR A 54 15.41 -14.84 -16.10
CA TYR A 54 16.55 -15.63 -16.53
C TYR A 54 16.14 -17.08 -16.84
N LEU A 55 15.36 -17.75 -15.98
CA LEU A 55 14.83 -19.09 -16.26
C LEU A 55 13.99 -19.11 -17.54
N TYR A 56 13.13 -18.10 -17.71
CA TYR A 56 12.32 -17.98 -18.92
C TYR A 56 13.15 -17.82 -20.19
N SER A 57 14.27 -17.08 -20.13
CA SER A 57 15.22 -16.97 -21.25
C SER A 57 15.85 -18.30 -21.67
N LYS A 58 15.84 -19.31 -20.79
CA LYS A 58 16.33 -20.66 -21.03
C LYS A 58 15.23 -21.67 -21.42
N GLY A 59 14.01 -21.20 -21.66
CA GLY A 59 12.87 -22.05 -22.01
C GLY A 59 12.27 -22.79 -20.81
N VAL A 60 12.59 -22.35 -19.59
CA VAL A 60 12.09 -22.92 -18.33
C VAL A 60 10.99 -22.00 -17.78
N SER A 61 9.92 -22.56 -17.23
CA SER A 61 8.85 -21.75 -16.61
C SER A 61 9.46 -20.82 -15.53
N PRO A 62 9.14 -19.51 -15.54
CA PRO A 62 9.67 -18.58 -14.54
C PRO A 62 9.22 -18.93 -13.12
N TYR A 63 8.13 -19.70 -13.00
CA TYR A 63 7.53 -20.15 -11.74
C TYR A 63 8.06 -21.52 -11.28
N GLN A 64 8.96 -22.13 -12.05
CA GLN A 64 9.62 -23.35 -11.65
C GLN A 64 10.64 -23.07 -10.54
N GLY A 65 10.55 -23.81 -9.43
CA GLY A 65 11.54 -23.73 -8.33
C GLY A 65 11.21 -22.77 -7.18
N ASN A 66 9.98 -22.28 -7.04
CA ASN A 66 9.50 -21.45 -5.91
C ASN A 66 10.32 -20.16 -5.63
N VAL A 67 11.05 -19.64 -6.63
CA VAL A 67 11.84 -18.42 -6.47
C VAL A 67 11.04 -17.18 -6.89
N CYS A 68 10.42 -17.22 -8.08
CA CYS A 68 9.69 -16.09 -8.63
C CYS A 68 8.21 -16.13 -8.22
N HIS A 69 7.73 -15.01 -7.68
CA HIS A 69 6.32 -14.84 -7.28
C HIS A 69 5.70 -13.57 -7.86
N GLN A 70 6.33 -13.00 -8.90
CA GLN A 70 5.84 -11.79 -9.55
C GLN A 70 4.70 -12.08 -10.52
N SER A 71 3.83 -11.09 -10.74
CA SER A 71 2.74 -11.28 -11.71
C SER A 71 3.28 -11.48 -13.14
N PRO A 72 2.58 -12.30 -13.95
CA PRO A 72 2.82 -12.43 -15.39
C PRO A 72 2.88 -11.09 -16.14
N LEU A 73 2.09 -10.10 -15.72
CA LEU A 73 2.06 -8.77 -16.33
C LEU A 73 3.40 -8.06 -16.16
N LEU A 74 4.01 -8.15 -14.98
CA LEU A 74 5.33 -7.57 -14.73
C LEU A 74 6.40 -8.33 -15.50
N LEU A 75 6.36 -9.67 -15.51
CA LEU A 75 7.32 -10.45 -16.30
C LEU A 75 7.30 -10.05 -17.78
N LEU A 76 6.12 -9.89 -18.37
CA LEU A 76 5.99 -9.49 -19.77
C LEU A 76 6.54 -8.07 -20.00
N VAL A 77 6.24 -7.11 -19.12
CA VAL A 77 6.77 -5.74 -19.23
C VAL A 77 8.30 -5.75 -19.13
N PHE A 78 8.88 -6.45 -18.16
CA PHE A 78 10.32 -6.44 -17.93
C PHE A 78 11.10 -7.28 -18.94
N GLN A 79 10.49 -8.31 -19.53
CA GLN A 79 11.07 -9.03 -20.66
C GLN A 79 11.29 -8.11 -21.87
N LEU A 80 10.38 -7.17 -22.13
CA LEU A 80 10.51 -6.20 -23.24
C LEU A 80 11.64 -5.19 -23.05
N LEU A 81 12.17 -5.05 -21.83
CA LEU A 81 13.23 -4.08 -21.50
C LEU A 81 14.65 -4.62 -21.78
N ASN A 82 14.78 -5.89 -22.19
CA ASN A 82 16.05 -6.53 -22.53
C ASN A 82 17.17 -6.28 -21.51
N ASP A 83 16.88 -6.39 -20.22
CA ASP A 83 17.84 -6.21 -19.11
C ASP A 83 18.58 -4.86 -19.07
N SER A 84 18.09 -3.84 -19.76
CA SER A 84 18.70 -2.50 -19.72
C SER A 84 18.52 -1.85 -18.34
N GLU A 85 19.60 -1.76 -17.58
CA GLU A 85 19.57 -1.21 -16.21
C GLU A 85 19.04 0.23 -16.16
N TYR A 86 19.37 1.06 -17.15
CA TYR A 86 18.88 2.44 -17.24
C TYR A 86 17.36 2.51 -17.46
N LEU A 87 16.82 1.69 -18.36
CA LEU A 87 15.37 1.64 -18.61
C LEU A 87 14.61 1.07 -17.41
N ILE A 88 15.18 0.05 -16.75
CA ILE A 88 14.65 -0.49 -15.51
C ILE A 88 14.59 0.60 -14.44
N ASN A 89 15.71 1.30 -14.18
CA ASN A 89 15.75 2.41 -13.21
C ASN A 89 14.69 3.48 -13.53
N LEU A 90 14.58 3.84 -14.82
CA LEU A 90 13.64 4.84 -15.28
C LEU A 90 12.18 4.44 -15.01
N ILE A 91 11.80 3.19 -15.30
CA ILE A 91 10.41 2.74 -15.11
C ILE A 91 10.01 2.74 -13.63
N PHE A 92 10.90 2.34 -12.71
CA PHE A 92 10.62 2.42 -11.27
C PHE A 92 10.43 3.87 -10.80
N VAL A 93 11.28 4.79 -11.28
CA VAL A 93 11.17 6.23 -10.97
C VAL A 93 9.89 6.83 -11.57
N LEU A 94 9.53 6.45 -12.79
CA LEU A 94 8.29 6.91 -13.44
C LEU A 94 7.04 6.40 -12.72
N ALA A 95 7.04 5.15 -12.24
CA ALA A 95 5.94 4.61 -11.45
C ALA A 95 5.78 5.37 -10.11
N ASP A 96 6.89 5.73 -9.46
CA ASP A 96 6.87 6.52 -8.23
C ASP A 96 6.37 7.95 -8.47
N ALA A 97 6.86 8.61 -9.53
CA ALA A 97 6.39 9.93 -9.95
C ALA A 97 4.89 9.92 -10.30
N PHE A 98 4.42 8.88 -11.00
CA PHE A 98 3.02 8.69 -11.33
C PHE A 98 2.15 8.54 -10.07
N THR A 99 2.62 7.78 -9.09
CA THR A 99 1.95 7.62 -7.78
C THR A 99 1.83 8.96 -7.07
N ALA A 100 2.93 9.73 -7.00
CA ALA A 100 2.94 11.08 -6.40
C ALA A 100 1.97 12.05 -7.10
N ILE A 101 1.94 12.02 -8.44
CA ILE A 101 1.02 12.83 -9.25
C ILE A 101 -0.44 12.47 -8.96
N ASN A 102 -0.75 11.17 -8.81
CA ASN A 102 -2.11 10.72 -8.51
C ASN A 102 -2.54 11.17 -7.11
N ILE A 103 -1.65 11.08 -6.11
CA ILE A 103 -1.89 11.56 -4.74
C ILE A 103 -2.16 13.07 -4.73
N ALA A 104 -1.31 13.87 -5.38
CA ALA A 104 -1.49 15.32 -5.47
C ALA A 104 -2.83 15.70 -6.14
N LYS A 105 -3.19 15.01 -7.24
CA LYS A 105 -4.50 15.22 -7.91
C LYS A 105 -5.68 14.76 -7.05
N THR A 106 -5.51 13.72 -6.24
CA THR A 106 -6.52 13.22 -5.31
C THR A 106 -6.84 14.29 -4.27
N LEU A 107 -5.80 14.86 -3.62
CA LEU A 107 -5.97 15.96 -2.67
C LEU A 107 -6.65 17.17 -3.31
N LYS A 108 -6.22 17.55 -4.52
CA LYS A 108 -6.81 18.68 -5.24
C LYS A 108 -8.31 18.47 -5.51
N LEU A 109 -8.71 17.30 -6.00
CA LEU A 109 -10.12 16.99 -6.24
C LEU A 109 -10.93 16.94 -4.95
N ARG A 110 -10.37 16.34 -3.89
CA ARG A 110 -10.99 16.30 -2.56
C ARG A 110 -11.27 17.71 -2.03
N ASN A 111 -10.31 18.61 -2.15
CA ASN A 111 -10.46 19.99 -1.68
C ASN A 111 -11.50 20.76 -2.53
N LEU A 112 -11.57 20.50 -3.85
CA LEU A 112 -12.60 21.09 -4.71
C LEU A 112 -14.02 20.57 -4.43
N SER A 113 -14.17 19.28 -4.06
CA SER A 113 -15.48 18.73 -3.69
C SER A 113 -16.04 19.31 -2.39
N GLY A 114 -15.28 20.16 -1.70
CA GLY A 114 -15.67 20.86 -0.50
C GLY A 114 -15.52 19.98 0.74
N ILE A 115 -14.49 20.27 1.54
CA ILE A 115 -14.43 19.75 2.91
C ILE A 115 -15.52 20.49 3.69
N LYS A 116 -16.47 19.76 4.28
CA LYS A 116 -17.39 20.36 5.25
C LYS A 116 -16.59 20.77 6.48
N LEU A 117 -16.22 22.04 6.57
CA LEU A 117 -15.50 22.60 7.72
C LEU A 117 -16.49 22.95 8.83
N ILE A 118 -16.07 22.77 10.08
CA ILE A 118 -16.78 23.33 11.24
C ILE A 118 -16.51 24.86 11.25
N GLU A 119 -17.48 25.66 11.70
CA GLU A 119 -17.24 27.11 11.89
C GLU A 119 -15.98 27.36 12.73
N ASN A 120 -15.10 28.25 12.27
CA ASN A 120 -13.80 28.58 12.86
C ASN A 120 -12.77 27.43 12.92
N GLU A 121 -12.94 26.36 12.13
CA GLU A 121 -11.94 25.29 11.98
C GLU A 121 -10.75 25.76 11.14
N THR A 122 -9.59 25.96 11.77
CA THR A 122 -8.31 26.09 11.07
C THR A 122 -7.81 24.72 10.65
N THR A 123 -7.47 24.56 9.38
CA THR A 123 -6.77 23.39 8.84
C THR A 123 -5.31 23.73 8.55
N LEU A 124 -4.46 22.72 8.42
CA LEU A 124 -3.03 22.91 8.12
C LEU A 124 -2.79 23.39 6.68
N ASP A 125 -3.80 23.28 5.81
CA ASP A 125 -3.77 23.67 4.40
C ASP A 125 -2.59 23.02 3.65
N ILE A 126 -2.48 21.70 3.80
CA ILE A 126 -1.50 20.88 3.09
C ILE A 126 -1.70 21.09 1.60
N SER A 127 -0.66 21.64 0.95
CA SER A 127 -0.67 21.86 -0.49
C SER A 127 -0.46 20.57 -1.28
N GLU A 128 -0.86 20.61 -2.57
CA GLU A 128 -0.58 19.57 -3.57
C GLU A 128 0.91 19.20 -3.65
N GLN A 129 1.78 20.19 -3.47
CA GLN A 129 3.24 20.01 -3.46
C GLN A 129 3.71 19.35 -2.16
N THR A 130 3.18 19.79 -1.03
CA THR A 130 3.53 19.26 0.30
C THR A 130 3.20 17.77 0.39
N ILE A 131 1.99 17.35 -0.02
CA ILE A 131 1.61 15.94 0.05
C ILE A 131 2.44 15.05 -0.90
N ALA A 132 2.83 15.58 -2.07
CA ALA A 132 3.71 14.87 -2.99
C ALA A 132 5.11 14.68 -2.41
N ILE A 133 5.66 15.71 -1.75
CA ILE A 133 6.94 15.61 -1.04
C ILE A 133 6.83 14.60 0.12
N LEU A 134 5.75 14.67 0.92
CA LEU A 134 5.52 13.74 2.03
C LEU A 134 5.51 12.29 1.54
N TYR A 135 4.91 12.00 0.38
CA TYR A 135 4.97 10.66 -0.20
C TYR A 135 6.37 10.31 -0.74
N MET A 136 6.97 11.15 -1.57
CA MET A 136 8.21 10.79 -2.28
C MET A 136 9.44 10.76 -1.38
N CYS A 137 9.45 11.54 -0.30
CA CYS A 137 10.61 11.75 0.58
C CYS A 137 10.45 11.13 1.97
N ASN A 138 9.29 10.59 2.32
CA ASN A 138 9.14 9.82 3.56
C ASN A 138 10.05 8.58 3.51
N PRO A 139 10.84 8.28 4.56
CA PRO A 139 11.75 7.11 4.59
C PRO A 139 11.07 5.78 4.25
N TYR A 140 9.77 5.64 4.53
CA TYR A 140 9.02 4.41 4.28
C TYR A 140 8.67 4.17 2.80
N SER A 141 8.28 5.21 2.07
CA SER A 141 7.89 5.12 0.64
C SER A 141 9.03 5.52 -0.30
N GLY A 142 9.89 6.44 0.12
CA GLY A 142 10.95 7.00 -0.73
C GLY A 142 11.98 5.97 -1.19
N ALA A 143 12.26 4.96 -0.34
CA ALA A 143 13.22 3.90 -0.62
C ALA A 143 12.70 2.82 -1.58
N ILE A 144 11.38 2.70 -1.77
CA ILE A 144 10.74 1.60 -2.53
C ILE A 144 11.16 1.58 -3.99
N SER A 145 11.17 2.74 -4.65
CA SER A 145 11.64 2.85 -6.03
C SER A 145 13.16 2.64 -6.13
N LEU A 146 13.92 3.07 -5.12
CA LEU A 146 15.38 2.90 -5.09
C LEU A 146 15.76 1.42 -5.02
N VAL A 147 15.06 0.63 -4.20
CA VAL A 147 15.28 -0.83 -4.10
C VAL A 147 14.61 -1.64 -5.22
N LYS A 148 14.02 -0.96 -6.21
CA LYS A 148 13.27 -1.58 -7.31
C LYS A 148 12.15 -2.51 -6.83
N SER A 149 11.53 -2.26 -5.68
CA SER A 149 10.46 -3.12 -5.20
C SER A 149 9.24 -3.01 -6.14
N THR A 150 8.73 -4.16 -6.58
CA THR A 150 7.62 -4.21 -7.55
C THR A 150 6.29 -3.71 -6.99
N SER A 151 6.20 -3.57 -5.65
CA SER A 151 5.06 -2.95 -4.97
C SER A 151 4.78 -1.51 -5.46
N ILE A 152 5.75 -0.81 -6.05
CA ILE A 152 5.49 0.52 -6.61
C ILE A 152 4.42 0.51 -7.72
N PHE A 153 4.34 -0.57 -8.51
CA PHE A 153 3.34 -0.69 -9.57
C PHE A 153 1.94 -0.97 -9.01
N GLU A 154 1.89 -1.69 -7.87
CA GLU A 154 0.68 -1.86 -7.09
C GLU A 154 0.20 -0.51 -6.54
N TYR A 155 1.09 0.28 -5.94
CA TYR A 155 0.77 1.63 -5.40
C TYR A 155 0.31 2.60 -6.50
N ALA A 156 1.01 2.61 -7.64
CA ALA A 156 0.63 3.37 -8.83
C ALA A 156 -0.81 3.04 -9.27
N SER A 157 -1.15 1.75 -9.26
CA SER A 157 -2.48 1.26 -9.66
C SER A 157 -3.56 1.60 -8.61
N ILE A 158 -3.28 1.43 -7.31
CA ILE A 158 -4.19 1.81 -6.21
C ILE A 158 -4.51 3.31 -6.29
N THR A 159 -3.48 4.16 -6.41
CA THR A 159 -3.68 5.63 -6.46
C THR A 159 -4.41 6.08 -7.72
N ALA A 160 -4.17 5.42 -8.85
CA ALA A 160 -4.92 5.67 -10.09
C ALA A 160 -6.39 5.23 -9.98
N ALA A 161 -6.68 4.13 -9.28
CA ALA A 161 -8.03 3.67 -9.00
C ALA A 161 -8.79 4.68 -8.12
N ILE A 162 -8.18 5.13 -7.01
CA ILE A 162 -8.74 6.14 -6.11
C ILE A 162 -9.03 7.45 -6.87
N LEU A 163 -8.05 7.94 -7.65
CA LEU A 163 -8.22 9.15 -8.45
C LEU A 163 -9.34 9.02 -9.49
N SER A 164 -9.49 7.84 -10.10
CA SER A 164 -10.54 7.56 -11.08
C SER A 164 -11.93 7.50 -10.42
N ALA A 165 -12.03 6.88 -9.24
CA ALA A 165 -13.24 6.85 -8.43
C ALA A 165 -13.70 8.26 -8.03
N LEU A 166 -12.76 9.11 -7.57
CA LEU A 166 -13.06 10.51 -7.23
C LEU A 166 -13.53 11.35 -8.43
N LYS A 167 -13.10 11.00 -9.65
CA LYS A 167 -13.62 11.64 -10.87
C LYS A 167 -15.00 11.12 -11.29
N GLY A 168 -15.52 10.09 -10.62
CA GLY A 168 -16.75 9.39 -11.03
C GLY A 168 -16.55 8.42 -12.20
N ASN A 169 -15.32 8.13 -12.62
CA ASN A 169 -15.06 7.30 -13.79
C ASN A 169 -15.02 5.82 -13.42
N VAL A 170 -16.13 5.11 -13.66
CA VAL A 170 -16.31 3.69 -13.28
C VAL A 170 -15.32 2.76 -14.00
N ILE A 171 -15.19 2.85 -15.32
CA ILE A 171 -14.37 1.91 -16.11
C ILE A 171 -12.87 2.04 -15.75
N PRO A 172 -12.26 3.24 -15.74
CA PRO A 172 -10.86 3.38 -15.31
C PRO A 172 -10.64 2.97 -13.85
N CYS A 173 -11.60 3.24 -12.95
CA CYS A 173 -11.50 2.78 -11.57
C CYS A 173 -11.44 1.24 -11.49
N ALA A 174 -12.37 0.55 -12.17
CA ALA A 174 -12.40 -0.90 -12.23
C ALA A 174 -11.13 -1.49 -12.86
N PHE A 175 -10.63 -0.87 -13.93
CA PHE A 175 -9.38 -1.28 -14.59
C PHE A 175 -8.17 -1.20 -13.65
N TRP A 176 -7.95 -0.06 -13.01
CA TRP A 176 -6.79 0.15 -12.15
C TRP A 176 -6.82 -0.70 -10.88
N ILE A 177 -7.99 -0.89 -10.27
CA ILE A 177 -8.10 -1.78 -9.10
C ILE A 177 -7.94 -3.25 -9.49
N SER A 178 -8.34 -3.63 -10.71
CA SER A 178 -8.09 -4.97 -11.25
C SER A 178 -6.60 -5.20 -11.46
N ILE A 179 -5.86 -4.22 -11.99
CA ILE A 179 -4.39 -4.31 -12.10
C ILE A 179 -3.78 -4.44 -10.70
N ALA A 180 -4.14 -3.58 -9.76
CA ALA A 180 -3.60 -3.66 -8.40
C ALA A 180 -3.84 -5.04 -7.76
N SER A 181 -5.06 -5.58 -7.91
CA SER A 181 -5.46 -6.89 -7.39
C SER A 181 -4.84 -8.07 -8.16
N PHE A 182 -4.37 -7.83 -9.38
CA PHE A 182 -3.66 -8.81 -10.18
C PHE A 182 -2.14 -8.81 -9.85
N LEU A 183 -1.59 -7.65 -9.49
CA LEU A 183 -0.21 -7.49 -9.04
C LEU A 183 -0.01 -8.02 -7.60
N GLY A 184 -0.98 -7.79 -6.73
CA GLY A 184 -1.01 -8.30 -5.35
C GLY A 184 -2.43 -8.69 -4.96
N LEU A 185 -2.60 -9.58 -3.98
CA LEU A 185 -3.93 -10.09 -3.61
C LEU A 185 -4.79 -9.05 -2.87
N TYR A 186 -4.22 -8.36 -1.89
CA TYR A 186 -4.95 -7.52 -0.93
C TYR A 186 -5.60 -6.23 -1.48
N PRO A 187 -5.14 -5.60 -2.57
CA PRO A 187 -5.84 -4.45 -3.15
C PRO A 187 -7.31 -4.71 -3.49
N ILE A 188 -7.72 -5.96 -3.71
CA ILE A 188 -9.13 -6.30 -3.96
C ILE A 188 -10.05 -5.87 -2.80
N LEU A 189 -9.51 -5.79 -1.58
CA LEU A 189 -10.24 -5.36 -0.38
C LEU A 189 -10.70 -3.89 -0.49
N LEU A 190 -10.03 -3.07 -1.31
CA LEU A 190 -10.41 -1.69 -1.60
C LEU A 190 -11.54 -1.59 -2.63
N ALA A 191 -11.94 -2.68 -3.30
CA ALA A 191 -13.00 -2.64 -4.32
C ALA A 191 -14.35 -2.18 -3.74
N ILE A 192 -14.67 -2.56 -2.51
CA ILE A 192 -15.94 -2.19 -1.85
C ILE A 192 -16.01 -0.67 -1.58
N PRO A 193 -15.07 -0.05 -0.83
CA PRO A 193 -15.09 1.39 -0.61
C PRO A 193 -14.91 2.20 -1.91
N LEU A 194 -14.15 1.71 -2.89
CA LEU A 194 -14.01 2.36 -4.20
C LEU A 194 -15.29 2.31 -5.03
N GLY A 195 -16.01 1.18 -5.01
CA GLY A 195 -17.32 1.05 -5.64
C GLY A 195 -18.33 2.02 -5.04
N LEU A 196 -18.28 2.23 -3.71
CA LEU A 196 -19.07 3.26 -3.04
C LEU A 196 -18.62 4.67 -3.46
N LEU A 197 -17.32 4.94 -3.46
CA LEU A 197 -16.75 6.25 -3.81
C LEU A 197 -17.16 6.71 -5.22
N VAL A 198 -17.05 5.82 -6.21
CA VAL A 198 -17.44 6.14 -7.59
C VAL A 198 -18.95 6.30 -7.75
N SER A 199 -19.75 5.60 -6.94
CA SER A 199 -21.22 5.69 -6.97
C SER A 199 -21.77 6.99 -6.40
N GLN A 200 -21.02 7.69 -5.53
CA GLN A 200 -21.49 8.94 -4.92
C GLN A 200 -21.45 10.14 -5.87
N ASN A 201 -20.55 10.12 -6.85
CA ASN A 201 -20.37 11.19 -7.82
C ASN A 201 -21.31 11.08 -9.03
N LEU A 202 -22.08 10.00 -9.16
CA LEU A 202 -22.99 9.73 -10.27
C LEU A 202 -24.36 9.25 -9.75
N VAL A 203 -25.37 9.18 -10.61
CA VAL A 203 -26.73 8.73 -10.24
C VAL A 203 -26.68 7.35 -9.54
N LYS A 204 -27.12 7.31 -8.28
CA LYS A 204 -26.61 6.44 -7.19
C LYS A 204 -26.71 4.90 -7.33
N THR A 205 -27.53 4.32 -8.20
CA THR A 205 -27.84 2.87 -8.12
C THR A 205 -27.43 2.01 -9.32
N LYS A 206 -27.27 2.58 -10.53
CA LYS A 206 -26.83 1.80 -11.71
C LYS A 206 -25.32 1.52 -11.73
N ASN A 207 -24.53 2.27 -10.97
CA ASN A 207 -23.07 2.32 -11.17
C ASN A 207 -22.27 1.28 -10.38
N ILE A 208 -22.79 0.78 -9.26
CA ILE A 208 -22.10 -0.29 -8.49
C ILE A 208 -22.12 -1.60 -9.28
N GLY A 209 -23.26 -1.92 -9.93
CA GLY A 209 -23.36 -3.08 -10.82
C GLY A 209 -22.42 -2.99 -12.02
N ILE A 210 -22.33 -1.80 -12.65
CA ILE A 210 -21.38 -1.55 -13.75
C ILE A 210 -19.93 -1.71 -13.27
N PHE A 211 -19.59 -1.14 -12.11
CA PHE A 211 -18.26 -1.29 -11.51
C PHE A 211 -17.92 -2.75 -11.27
N ALA A 212 -18.80 -3.53 -10.63
CA ALA A 212 -18.60 -4.95 -10.36
C ALA A 212 -18.47 -5.78 -11.65
N MET A 213 -19.27 -5.46 -12.69
CA MET A 213 -19.19 -6.10 -13.99
C MET A 213 -17.83 -5.86 -14.67
N PHE A 214 -17.36 -4.61 -14.73
CA PHE A 214 -16.06 -4.29 -15.33
C PHE A 214 -14.89 -4.84 -14.49
N LEU A 215 -15.00 -4.82 -13.16
CA LEU A 215 -14.02 -5.43 -12.26
C LEU A 215 -13.87 -6.93 -12.55
N GLY A 216 -15.00 -7.65 -12.61
CA GLY A 216 -15.01 -9.07 -12.96
C GLY A 216 -14.46 -9.34 -14.35
N LEU A 217 -14.83 -8.52 -15.34
CA LEU A 217 -14.34 -8.63 -16.72
C LEU A 217 -12.82 -8.47 -16.80
N PHE A 218 -12.27 -7.40 -16.20
CA PHE A 218 -10.82 -7.13 -16.27
C PHE A 218 -10.00 -8.18 -15.51
N LEU A 219 -10.42 -8.57 -14.30
CA LEU A 219 -9.75 -9.66 -13.56
C LEU A 219 -9.78 -10.96 -14.35
N SER A 220 -10.94 -11.35 -14.88
CA SER A 220 -11.06 -12.57 -15.70
C SER A 220 -10.16 -12.51 -16.93
N THR A 221 -10.09 -11.35 -17.59
CA THR A 221 -9.24 -11.14 -18.77
C THR A 221 -7.76 -11.27 -18.41
N PHE A 222 -7.29 -10.61 -17.34
CA PHE A 222 -5.89 -10.71 -16.92
C PHE A 222 -5.49 -12.13 -16.53
N HIS A 223 -6.36 -12.82 -15.78
CA HIS A 223 -6.10 -14.21 -15.41
C HIS A 223 -6.12 -15.15 -16.62
N PHE A 224 -7.09 -15.00 -17.52
CA PHE A 224 -7.20 -15.80 -18.73
C PHE A 224 -5.96 -15.66 -19.62
N LEU A 225 -5.56 -14.43 -19.95
CA LEU A 225 -4.36 -14.16 -20.75
C LEU A 225 -3.10 -14.72 -20.08
N SER A 226 -3.01 -14.58 -18.76
CA SER A 226 -1.86 -15.07 -18.01
C SER A 226 -1.76 -16.59 -17.98
N VAL A 227 -2.90 -17.30 -17.87
CA VAL A 227 -2.92 -18.78 -17.96
C VAL A 227 -2.53 -19.23 -19.37
N MET A 228 -2.96 -18.52 -20.41
CA MET A 228 -2.60 -18.83 -21.79
C MET A 228 -1.11 -18.66 -22.08
N ILE A 229 -0.46 -17.64 -21.49
CA ILE A 229 0.96 -17.34 -21.75
C ILE A 229 1.89 -18.16 -20.84
N TYR A 230 1.60 -18.23 -19.53
CA TYR A 230 2.50 -18.80 -18.53
C TYR A 230 1.98 -20.09 -17.86
N GLY A 231 0.84 -20.62 -18.30
CA GLY A 231 0.22 -21.83 -17.71
C GLY A 231 -0.48 -21.57 -16.38
N GLN A 232 -1.06 -22.60 -15.76
CA GLN A 232 -1.76 -22.45 -14.47
C GLN A 232 -0.81 -22.35 -13.27
N GLU A 233 0.47 -22.68 -13.45
CA GLU A 233 1.49 -22.68 -12.39
C GLU A 233 1.64 -21.31 -11.72
N TYR A 234 1.49 -20.22 -12.48
CA TYR A 234 1.61 -18.87 -11.91
C TYR A 234 0.58 -18.65 -10.79
N LEU A 235 -0.64 -19.21 -10.88
CA LEU A 235 -1.66 -19.01 -9.86
C LEU A 235 -1.18 -19.52 -8.51
N LYS A 236 -0.53 -20.69 -8.50
CA LYS A 236 0.07 -21.26 -7.29
C LYS A 236 1.28 -20.44 -6.84
N ALA A 237 2.13 -20.02 -7.78
CA ALA A 237 3.35 -19.29 -7.47
C ALA A 237 3.12 -17.85 -6.98
N THR A 238 2.06 -17.16 -7.42
CA THR A 238 1.79 -15.76 -7.05
C THR A 238 0.70 -15.67 -5.97
N PHE A 239 -0.51 -16.13 -6.25
CA PHE A 239 -1.64 -16.05 -5.33
C PHE A 239 -1.59 -17.16 -4.28
N GLY A 240 -1.19 -18.36 -4.68
CA GLY A 240 -0.98 -19.48 -3.76
C GLY A 240 0.10 -19.19 -2.72
N LEU A 241 1.14 -18.42 -3.08
CA LEU A 241 2.12 -17.89 -2.12
C LEU A 241 1.43 -17.07 -1.03
N ILE A 242 0.56 -16.12 -1.41
CA ILE A 242 -0.05 -15.21 -0.45
C ILE A 242 -1.10 -15.92 0.40
N ILE A 243 -1.94 -16.74 -0.23
CA ILE A 243 -3.03 -17.46 0.44
C ILE A 243 -2.46 -18.52 1.38
N GLY A 244 -1.52 -19.33 0.90
CA GLY A 244 -0.87 -20.40 1.66
C GLY A 244 0.31 -19.95 2.51
N PHE A 245 0.73 -18.69 2.39
CA PHE A 245 1.91 -18.13 3.06
C PHE A 245 3.14 -19.07 3.01
N THR A 246 3.39 -19.67 1.85
CA THR A 246 4.33 -20.80 1.72
C THR A 246 5.80 -20.39 1.83
N ASP A 247 6.09 -19.10 1.71
CA ASP A 247 7.42 -18.55 1.90
C ASP A 247 7.47 -17.84 3.27
N LEU A 248 8.24 -18.43 4.18
CA LEU A 248 8.44 -17.97 5.56
C LEU A 248 9.64 -17.02 5.71
N HIS A 249 10.20 -16.51 4.61
CA HIS A 249 11.29 -15.54 4.70
C HIS A 249 10.88 -14.36 5.60
N PRO A 250 11.77 -13.90 6.49
CA PRO A 250 11.47 -12.80 7.39
C PRO A 250 10.96 -11.59 6.63
N ASN A 251 10.00 -10.90 7.22
CA ASN A 251 9.47 -9.64 6.75
C ASN A 251 8.97 -8.83 7.95
N ILE A 252 8.39 -7.66 7.72
CA ILE A 252 7.89 -6.81 8.82
C ILE A 252 6.48 -7.19 9.30
N GLY A 253 5.84 -8.18 8.68
CA GLY A 253 4.49 -8.61 8.98
C GLY A 253 4.42 -9.52 10.19
N VAL A 254 3.19 -9.76 10.65
CA VAL A 254 2.91 -10.63 11.79
C VAL A 254 2.98 -12.13 11.45
N TYR A 255 2.97 -12.49 10.16
CA TYR A 255 2.82 -13.87 9.68
C TYR A 255 4.09 -14.70 9.85
N TRP A 256 5.24 -14.21 9.36
CA TRP A 256 6.43 -15.04 9.11
C TRP A 256 6.91 -15.84 10.33
N TYR A 257 7.10 -15.17 11.47
CA TYR A 257 7.60 -15.82 12.67
C TYR A 257 6.53 -16.71 13.32
N PHE A 258 5.27 -16.28 13.29
CA PHE A 258 4.16 -17.06 13.81
C PHE A 258 4.02 -18.41 13.09
N PHE A 259 4.07 -18.41 11.75
CA PHE A 259 3.98 -19.64 10.95
C PHE A 259 5.27 -20.45 10.94
N MET A 260 6.41 -19.84 11.22
CA MET A 260 7.68 -20.56 11.43
C MET A 260 7.65 -21.46 12.67
N GLU A 261 6.98 -21.02 13.74
CA GLU A 261 6.86 -21.76 15.00
C GLU A 261 5.59 -22.63 15.06
N MET A 262 4.70 -22.54 14.06
CA MET A 262 3.40 -23.21 14.07
C MET A 262 3.50 -24.69 13.72
N PHE A 263 2.77 -25.52 14.47
CA PHE A 263 2.59 -26.91 14.07
C PHE A 263 1.74 -27.00 12.81
N LYS A 264 2.15 -27.89 11.90
CA LYS A 264 1.54 -28.06 10.57
C LYS A 264 0.04 -28.38 10.64
N GLU A 265 -0.39 -29.09 11.67
CA GLU A 265 -1.78 -29.48 11.90
C GLU A 265 -2.70 -28.26 12.11
N PHE A 266 -2.18 -27.16 12.67
CA PHE A 266 -2.95 -25.93 12.94
C PHE A 266 -2.73 -24.83 11.90
N GLU A 267 -1.79 -25.02 10.96
CA GLU A 267 -1.39 -24.01 9.98
C GLU A 267 -2.59 -23.48 9.19
N ILE A 268 -3.42 -24.38 8.64
CA ILE A 268 -4.59 -24.01 7.83
C ILE A 268 -5.60 -23.18 8.65
N PHE A 269 -5.82 -23.56 9.92
CA PHE A 269 -6.73 -22.82 10.80
C PHE A 269 -6.23 -21.39 11.01
N PHE A 270 -4.96 -21.21 11.37
CA PHE A 270 -4.41 -19.89 11.62
C PHE A 270 -4.25 -19.07 10.34
N LEU A 271 -3.93 -19.67 9.19
CA LEU A 271 -3.95 -18.98 7.90
C LEU A 271 -5.32 -18.36 7.65
N ALA A 272 -6.39 -19.14 7.87
CA ALA A 272 -7.76 -18.63 7.75
C ALA A 272 -8.04 -17.48 8.73
N VAL A 273 -7.62 -17.60 10.00
CA VAL A 273 -7.79 -16.53 11.00
C VAL A 273 -7.06 -15.25 10.60
N PHE A 274 -5.81 -15.35 10.15
CA PHE A 274 -4.98 -14.21 9.77
C PHE A 274 -5.54 -13.49 8.54
N HIS A 275 -5.94 -14.22 7.50
CA HIS A 275 -6.60 -13.63 6.32
C HIS A 275 -7.94 -13.00 6.69
N LEU A 276 -8.75 -13.68 7.51
CA LEU A 276 -10.04 -13.14 7.99
C LEU A 276 -9.85 -11.86 8.80
N ASN A 277 -8.81 -11.79 9.64
CA ASN A 277 -8.50 -10.60 10.42
C ASN A 277 -8.23 -9.38 9.53
N THR A 278 -7.60 -9.55 8.37
CA THR A 278 -7.42 -8.46 7.41
C THR A 278 -8.73 -8.06 6.73
N MET A 279 -9.64 -9.01 6.50
CA MET A 279 -10.89 -8.79 5.77
C MET A 279 -12.06 -8.29 6.63
N VAL A 280 -12.11 -8.64 7.91
CA VAL A 280 -13.26 -8.38 8.81
C VAL A 280 -13.58 -6.90 8.95
N PHE A 281 -12.59 -6.02 8.78
CA PHE A 281 -12.75 -4.58 8.90
C PHE A 281 -13.44 -3.94 7.69
N ILE A 282 -13.45 -4.56 6.51
CA ILE A 282 -13.87 -3.91 5.26
C ILE A 282 -15.34 -3.50 5.32
N ALA A 283 -16.24 -4.45 5.61
CA ALA A 283 -17.66 -4.20 5.68
C ALA A 283 -18.06 -3.19 6.77
N PRO A 284 -17.65 -3.34 8.05
CA PRO A 284 -18.05 -2.40 9.10
C PRO A 284 -17.47 -0.99 8.88
N ILE A 285 -16.22 -0.85 8.43
CA ILE A 285 -15.60 0.45 8.17
C ILE A 285 -16.26 1.14 6.99
N THR A 286 -16.47 0.42 5.87
CA THR A 286 -17.12 0.99 4.70
C THR A 286 -18.57 1.40 5.02
N TYR A 287 -19.28 0.63 5.84
CA TYR A 287 -20.62 0.99 6.28
C TYR A 287 -20.62 2.21 7.22
N LYS A 288 -19.73 2.20 8.23
CA LYS A 288 -19.64 3.26 9.25
C LYS A 288 -19.26 4.62 8.65
N PHE A 289 -18.33 4.62 7.71
CA PHE A 289 -17.82 5.82 7.04
C PHE A 289 -18.33 5.95 5.61
N ARG A 290 -19.52 5.39 5.32
CA ARG A 290 -20.12 5.44 3.98
C ARG A 290 -20.29 6.87 3.44
N ASP A 291 -20.43 7.86 4.29
CA ASP A 291 -20.56 9.27 3.88
C ASP A 291 -19.21 9.90 3.45
N ASP A 292 -18.09 9.21 3.73
CA ASP A 292 -16.74 9.56 3.30
C ASP A 292 -15.96 8.30 2.90
N PRO A 293 -16.23 7.72 1.70
CA PRO A 293 -15.60 6.48 1.28
C PRO A 293 -14.10 6.64 0.99
N LEU A 294 -13.62 7.86 0.74
CA LEU A 294 -12.20 8.13 0.60
C LEU A 294 -11.48 7.86 1.92
N PHE A 295 -12.02 8.35 3.04
CA PHE A 295 -11.50 8.02 4.37
C PHE A 295 -11.58 6.52 4.67
N ALA A 296 -12.69 5.85 4.31
CA ALA A 296 -12.81 4.39 4.47
C ALA A 296 -11.70 3.64 3.71
N THR A 297 -11.39 4.10 2.49
CA THR A 297 -10.29 3.56 1.67
C THR A 297 -8.94 3.78 2.36
N SER A 298 -8.67 4.99 2.86
CA SER A 298 -7.44 5.31 3.61
C SER A 298 -7.27 4.45 4.86
N PHE A 299 -8.36 4.19 5.59
CA PHE A 299 -8.34 3.32 6.77
C PHE A 299 -8.01 1.87 6.41
N ILE A 300 -8.65 1.32 5.37
CA ILE A 300 -8.39 -0.06 4.92
C ILE A 300 -6.96 -0.22 4.41
N MET A 301 -6.39 0.80 3.74
CA MET A 301 -4.97 0.80 3.40
C MET A 301 -4.06 0.73 4.64
N GLY A 302 -4.42 1.43 5.72
CA GLY A 302 -3.73 1.32 7.01
C GLY A 302 -3.81 -0.08 7.63
N ILE A 303 -4.98 -0.71 7.57
CA ILE A 303 -5.15 -2.11 8.00
C ILE A 303 -4.29 -3.06 7.16
N MET A 304 -4.30 -2.90 5.83
CA MET A 304 -3.47 -3.69 4.92
C MET A 304 -1.97 -3.52 5.22
N ALA A 305 -1.51 -2.31 5.53
CA ALA A 305 -0.11 -2.05 5.84
C ALA A 305 0.43 -2.82 7.06
N SER A 306 -0.46 -3.23 7.98
CA SER A 306 -0.08 -4.00 9.17
C SER A 306 -0.44 -5.49 9.09
N LEU A 307 -1.63 -5.81 8.55
CA LEU A 307 -2.20 -7.17 8.65
C LEU A 307 -2.07 -8.00 7.38
N LYS A 308 -1.54 -7.47 6.27
CA LYS A 308 -1.33 -8.29 5.07
C LYS A 308 -0.16 -9.26 5.27
N ALA A 309 -0.16 -10.38 4.53
CA ALA A 309 0.82 -11.46 4.66
C ALA A 309 2.29 -11.03 4.40
N TYR A 310 2.53 -10.22 3.37
CA TYR A 310 3.86 -9.75 2.97
C TYR A 310 3.91 -8.21 2.94
N PRO A 311 3.84 -7.52 4.10
CA PRO A 311 3.92 -6.07 4.16
C PRO A 311 5.34 -5.58 3.96
N SER A 312 5.45 -4.37 3.43
CA SER A 312 6.68 -3.60 3.27
C SER A 312 6.50 -2.21 3.88
N TRP A 313 7.60 -1.53 4.17
CA TRP A 313 7.56 -0.13 4.60
C TRP A 313 6.81 0.78 3.60
N GLY A 314 6.84 0.44 2.31
CA GLY A 314 6.09 1.16 1.28
C GLY A 314 4.59 1.22 1.55
N ASP A 315 4.03 0.14 2.11
CA ASP A 315 2.61 0.06 2.43
C ASP A 315 2.22 1.07 3.50
N LEU A 316 3.07 1.18 4.54
CA LEU A 316 2.91 2.20 5.56
C LEU A 316 3.07 3.60 4.97
N GLY A 317 4.08 3.83 4.12
CA GLY A 317 4.32 5.14 3.49
C GLY A 317 3.12 5.64 2.69
N LEU A 318 2.52 4.74 1.90
CA LEU A 318 1.31 5.03 1.15
C LEU A 318 0.09 5.25 2.07
N ALA A 319 -0.12 4.37 3.05
CA ALA A 319 -1.24 4.49 4.00
C ALA A 319 -1.17 5.80 4.81
N LEU A 320 0.00 6.16 5.34
CA LEU A 320 0.21 7.40 6.09
C LEU A 320 -0.08 8.63 5.22
N THR A 321 0.30 8.62 3.95
CA THR A 321 0.03 9.75 3.06
C THR A 321 -1.48 9.96 2.88
N TYR A 322 -2.24 8.89 2.70
CA TYR A 322 -3.70 8.97 2.58
C TYR A 322 -4.39 9.30 3.92
N LEU A 323 -3.86 8.87 5.05
CA LEU A 323 -4.36 9.28 6.37
C LEU A 323 -4.11 10.77 6.62
N ILE A 324 -2.89 11.25 6.37
CA ILE A 324 -2.50 12.67 6.51
C ILE A 324 -3.27 13.57 5.53
N MET A 325 -3.68 13.06 4.37
CA MET A 325 -4.57 13.77 3.44
C MET A 325 -5.87 14.25 4.11
N ASN A 326 -6.29 13.58 5.18
CA ASN A 326 -7.40 14.02 6.05
C ASN A 326 -6.89 14.89 7.19
N GLU A 327 -6.19 15.98 6.83
CA GLU A 327 -5.51 16.88 7.75
C GLU A 327 -6.41 17.45 8.85
N GLU A 328 -7.71 17.59 8.57
CA GLU A 328 -8.69 18.10 9.51
C GLU A 328 -8.95 17.15 10.69
N LEU A 329 -8.50 15.90 10.58
CA LEU A 329 -8.52 14.90 11.65
C LEU A 329 -7.32 15.01 12.59
N LEU A 330 -6.21 15.60 12.16
CA LEU A 330 -4.95 15.58 12.90
C LEU A 330 -5.07 16.18 14.31
N LYS A 331 -5.93 17.20 14.48
CA LYS A 331 -6.21 17.83 15.78
C LYS A 331 -7.06 16.99 16.74
N TYR A 332 -7.73 15.95 16.23
CA TYR A 332 -8.55 15.04 17.04
C TYR A 332 -7.78 13.79 17.47
N LEU A 333 -6.57 13.58 16.92
CA LEU A 333 -5.75 12.43 17.25
C LEU A 333 -5.21 12.56 18.69
N GLN A 334 -5.27 11.47 19.44
CA GLN A 334 -4.86 11.42 20.84
C GLN A 334 -3.62 10.54 21.06
N TYR A 335 -3.42 9.56 20.18
CA TYR A 335 -2.40 8.52 20.30
C TYR A 335 -1.27 8.70 19.28
N VAL A 336 -1.12 9.89 18.69
CA VAL A 336 -0.01 10.17 17.75
C VAL A 336 1.34 9.93 18.40
N PHE A 337 1.57 10.47 19.60
CA PHE A 337 2.83 10.32 20.31
C PHE A 337 3.19 8.85 20.56
N PRO A 338 2.36 8.03 21.25
CA PRO A 338 2.67 6.63 21.45
C PRO A 338 2.70 5.83 20.13
N GLY A 339 1.77 6.07 19.20
CA GLY A 339 1.72 5.35 17.92
C GLY A 339 2.94 5.61 17.04
N ALA A 340 3.28 6.88 16.81
CA ALA A 340 4.48 7.26 16.05
C ALA A 340 5.76 6.86 16.77
N GLY A 341 5.81 6.96 18.10
CA GLY A 341 6.94 6.52 18.91
C GLY A 341 7.24 5.03 18.74
N LEU A 342 6.21 4.17 18.76
CA LEU A 342 6.35 2.73 18.53
C LEU A 342 6.80 2.41 17.10
N ILE A 343 6.26 3.11 16.10
CA ILE A 343 6.71 2.97 14.70
C ILE A 343 8.20 3.32 14.58
N VAL A 344 8.61 4.47 15.11
CA VAL A 344 10.02 4.91 15.07
C VAL A 344 10.93 3.94 15.83
N ALA A 345 10.52 3.50 17.02
CA ALA A 345 11.27 2.53 17.81
C ALA A 345 11.44 1.21 17.04
N GLY A 346 10.37 0.66 16.48
CA GLY A 346 10.40 -0.55 15.67
C GLY A 346 11.31 -0.41 14.43
N SER A 347 11.21 0.71 13.71
CA SER A 347 12.02 0.97 12.51
C SER A 347 13.52 1.19 12.78
N ILE A 348 13.90 1.65 13.98
CA ILE A 348 15.31 1.78 14.37
C ILE A 348 15.85 0.43 14.87
N LEU A 349 15.03 -0.30 15.62
CA LEU A 349 15.43 -1.58 16.21
C LEU A 349 15.48 -2.71 15.18
N SER A 350 14.58 -2.75 14.18
CA SER A 350 14.51 -3.85 13.22
C SER A 350 15.82 -4.05 12.44
N PRO A 351 16.45 -3.01 11.83
CA PRO A 351 17.69 -3.22 11.09
C PRO A 351 18.86 -3.60 12.01
N SER A 352 18.85 -3.09 13.24
CA SER A 352 19.86 -3.39 14.27
C SER A 352 19.78 -4.87 14.68
N PHE A 353 18.58 -5.37 14.96
CA PHE A 353 18.37 -6.78 15.30
C PHE A 353 18.55 -7.71 14.10
N TRP A 354 18.20 -7.26 12.89
CA TRP A 354 18.50 -8.00 11.66
C TRP A 354 20.01 -8.22 11.50
N LYS A 355 20.81 -7.17 11.69
CA LYS A 355 22.28 -7.27 11.62
C LYS A 355 22.84 -8.19 12.70
N LEU A 356 22.36 -8.08 13.94
CA LEU A 356 22.80 -8.94 15.04
C LEU A 356 22.48 -10.42 14.76
N TRP A 357 21.30 -10.69 14.21
CA TRP A 357 20.86 -12.05 13.90
C TRP A 357 21.55 -12.63 12.66
N ILE A 358 21.42 -11.98 11.50
CA ILE A 358 21.85 -12.54 10.21
C ILE A 358 23.34 -12.34 9.94
N VAL A 359 23.87 -11.15 10.26
CA VAL A 359 25.26 -10.81 9.88
C VAL A 359 26.24 -11.21 10.97
N LEU A 360 25.92 -10.92 12.23
CA LEU A 360 26.82 -11.16 13.36
C LEU A 360 26.60 -12.52 14.03
N GLY A 361 25.46 -13.18 13.81
CA GLY A 361 25.14 -14.47 14.41
C GLY A 361 25.03 -14.47 15.94
N SER A 362 24.94 -13.28 16.56
CA SER A 362 24.89 -13.09 18.02
C SER A 362 23.48 -12.81 18.53
N GLY A 363 22.53 -12.52 17.64
CA GLY A 363 21.11 -12.27 17.95
C GLY A 363 20.20 -13.43 17.55
N ASN A 364 19.02 -13.49 18.18
CA ASN A 364 17.95 -14.42 17.84
C ASN A 364 16.88 -13.73 16.96
N ALA A 365 16.27 -14.47 16.03
CA ALA A 365 15.11 -14.08 15.23
C ALA A 365 14.00 -13.40 16.06
N ASN A 366 13.81 -13.83 17.30
CA ASN A 366 12.79 -13.32 18.22
C ASN A 366 12.94 -11.82 18.49
N PHE A 367 14.17 -11.30 18.53
CA PHE A 367 14.41 -9.87 18.72
C PHE A 367 13.96 -9.06 17.50
N TYR A 368 14.25 -9.57 16.30
CA TYR A 368 13.78 -8.96 15.06
C TYR A 368 12.24 -8.96 15.01
N TYR A 369 11.62 -10.11 15.30
CA TYR A 369 10.16 -10.22 15.33
C TYR A 369 9.51 -9.34 16.41
N ALA A 370 10.10 -9.23 17.60
CA ALA A 370 9.60 -8.34 18.64
C ALA A 370 9.61 -6.86 18.18
N ALA A 371 10.66 -6.43 17.47
CA ALA A 371 10.70 -5.08 16.91
C ALA A 371 9.63 -4.87 15.82
N THR A 372 9.37 -5.87 14.97
CA THR A 372 8.29 -5.76 13.96
C THR A 372 6.90 -5.79 14.61
N LEU A 373 6.69 -6.50 15.72
CA LEU A 373 5.45 -6.43 16.49
C LEU A 373 5.22 -5.03 17.10
N VAL A 374 6.26 -4.43 17.68
CA VAL A 374 6.22 -3.04 18.19
C VAL A 374 5.87 -2.06 17.07
N TYR A 375 6.49 -2.22 15.91
CA TYR A 375 6.18 -1.44 14.71
C TYR A 375 4.70 -1.58 14.28
N ASN A 376 4.20 -2.82 14.16
CA ASN A 376 2.81 -3.09 13.78
C ASN A 376 1.79 -2.56 14.78
N LEU A 377 2.07 -2.69 16.09
CA LEU A 377 1.25 -2.11 17.13
C LEU A 377 1.13 -0.59 16.98
N GLY A 378 2.24 0.08 16.68
CA GLY A 378 2.25 1.52 16.39
C GLY A 378 1.37 1.90 15.20
N ILE A 379 1.42 1.12 14.10
CA ILE A 379 0.55 1.33 12.93
C ILE A 379 -0.92 1.18 13.32
N LEU A 380 -1.28 0.09 13.98
CA LEU A 380 -2.67 -0.19 14.37
C LEU A 380 -3.21 0.89 15.32
N LEU A 381 -2.41 1.34 16.28
CA LEU A 381 -2.78 2.44 17.17
C LEU A 381 -3.09 3.73 16.39
N LEU A 382 -2.23 4.11 15.44
CA LEU A 382 -2.49 5.30 14.61
C LEU A 382 -3.76 5.12 13.75
N VAL A 383 -3.93 3.97 13.10
CA VAL A 383 -5.09 3.70 12.24
C VAL A 383 -6.40 3.77 13.04
N VAL A 384 -6.43 3.16 14.24
CA VAL A 384 -7.58 3.21 15.15
C VAL A 384 -7.84 4.63 15.67
N ASP A 385 -6.78 5.39 15.96
CA ASP A 385 -6.87 6.80 16.38
C ASP A 385 -7.48 7.67 15.27
N PHE A 386 -7.10 7.46 14.00
CA PHE A 386 -7.73 8.14 12.86
C PHE A 386 -9.23 7.82 12.75
N ALA A 387 -9.65 6.57 12.94
CA ALA A 387 -11.08 6.22 12.96
C ALA A 387 -11.82 6.87 14.12
N SER A 388 -11.21 6.91 15.30
CA SER A 388 -11.76 7.56 16.49
C SER A 388 -11.89 9.07 16.28
N ALA A 389 -10.87 9.71 15.72
CA ALA A 389 -10.85 11.11 15.32
C ALA A 389 -11.95 11.42 14.30
N LYS A 390 -12.12 10.59 13.26
CA LYS A 390 -13.20 10.77 12.28
C LYS A 390 -14.57 10.63 12.91
N ALA A 391 -14.76 9.62 13.76
CA ALA A 391 -16.02 9.43 14.49
C ALA A 391 -16.34 10.63 15.38
N ARG A 392 -15.33 11.16 16.09
CA ARG A 392 -15.49 12.36 16.93
C ARG A 392 -15.83 13.59 16.11
N ARG A 393 -15.12 13.83 15.01
CA ARG A 393 -15.39 14.94 14.09
C ARG A 393 -16.82 14.87 13.53
N ASN A 394 -17.28 13.68 13.16
CA ASN A 394 -18.66 13.50 12.68
C ASN A 394 -19.71 13.83 13.74
N ILE A 395 -19.43 13.58 15.02
CA ILE A 395 -20.31 13.99 16.15
C ILE A 395 -20.29 15.52 16.27
N ASP A 396 -19.11 16.14 16.26
CA ASP A 396 -18.98 17.59 16.39
C ASP A 396 -19.65 18.33 15.21
N MET A 397 -19.62 17.78 14.00
CA MET A 397 -20.37 18.28 12.85
C MET A 397 -21.90 18.19 13.02
N LYS A 398 -22.40 17.12 13.67
CA LYS A 398 -23.84 16.95 13.92
C LYS A 398 -24.35 17.81 15.06
N PHE A 399 -23.51 18.08 16.06
CA PHE A 399 -23.88 18.79 17.29
C PHE A 399 -23.04 20.05 17.49
N GLN A 400 -22.96 20.92 16.48
CA GLN A 400 -22.19 22.17 16.54
C GLN A 400 -22.57 23.04 17.76
N ASN A 401 -23.87 23.07 18.11
CA ASN A 401 -24.42 23.82 19.25
C ASN A 401 -24.15 23.19 20.63
N ALA A 402 -23.59 21.98 20.71
CA ALA A 402 -23.30 21.31 21.98
C ALA A 402 -21.92 21.69 22.54
N ARG A 403 -20.99 22.18 21.70
CA ARG A 403 -19.66 22.63 22.14
C ARG A 403 -19.71 23.85 23.06
N THR A 404 -20.73 24.71 22.91
CA THR A 404 -20.91 25.93 23.70
C THR A 404 -21.78 25.72 24.94
N LYS A 405 -22.39 24.54 25.11
CA LYS A 405 -23.25 24.24 26.25
C LYS A 405 -22.47 23.53 27.35
N LYS A 406 -22.46 24.10 28.56
CA LYS A 406 -21.97 23.43 29.77
C LYS A 406 -22.77 22.14 29.96
N ILE A 407 -22.08 21.00 29.95
CA ILE A 407 -22.67 19.71 30.31
C ILE A 407 -22.87 19.76 31.83
N TYR A 408 -24.11 19.96 32.26
CA TYR A 408 -24.49 19.70 33.64
C TYR A 408 -24.70 18.18 33.77
N GLN A 409 -23.74 17.47 34.37
CA GLN A 409 -24.02 16.16 34.93
C GLN A 409 -24.98 16.38 36.10
N LYS A 410 -26.17 15.78 36.02
CA LYS A 410 -27.09 15.66 37.15
C LYS A 410 -26.72 14.44 37.97
#